data_AF-A0A645AVJ8-F1
#
_entry.id   AF-A0A645AVJ8-F1
#
_cell.length_a   1.000
_cell.length_b   1.000
_cell.length_c   1.000
_cell.angle_alpha   90.00
_cell.angle_beta   90.00
_cell.angle_gamma   90.00
#
_symmetry.space_group_name_H-M   'P 1'
#
loop_
_entity.id
_entity.type
_entity.pdbx_description
1 polymer ?
#
loop_
_entity_poly.entity_id
_entity_poly.type
_entity_poly.pdbx_seq_one_letter_code
_entity_poly.pdbx_strand_id
1 'polypeptide(L)'
;MVFDFDGKYIPFFEALSTGTSALTLFYFWYLQLSESNVSFLFIDEFDAFYHHKLSALIVEKLKESGIQFILTTHNTSIISNDILRPDCYFLMNKEKIKSLSRCTPKELREAHNIEKMYKAGTFDVE
;
A
#
# COMPACT_ATOMS: atom_id res chain seq x y z
N MET A 1 -11.59 -0.02 -24.40
CA MET A 1 -11.05 1.32 -24.04
C MET A 1 -9.96 1.66 -25.05
N VAL A 2 -9.96 2.88 -25.59
CA VAL A 2 -8.96 3.35 -26.57
C VAL A 2 -8.53 4.76 -26.18
N PHE A 3 -7.31 5.15 -26.53
CA PHE A 3 -6.88 6.55 -26.53
C PHE A 3 -7.18 7.15 -27.90
N ASP A 4 -7.82 8.31 -27.93
CA ASP A 4 -8.04 9.08 -29.15
C ASP A 4 -6.99 10.19 -29.25
N PHE A 5 -6.16 10.10 -30.30
CA PHE A 5 -5.19 11.11 -30.68
C PHE A 5 -5.61 11.70 -32.02
N ASP A 6 -6.52 12.67 -31.98
CA ASP A 6 -7.03 13.40 -33.16
C ASP A 6 -7.48 12.46 -34.29
N GLY A 7 -8.30 11.46 -33.96
CA GLY A 7 -8.84 10.48 -34.91
C GLY A 7 -7.96 9.25 -35.12
N LYS A 8 -6.80 9.17 -34.46
CA LYS A 8 -6.01 7.93 -34.35
C LYS A 8 -6.30 7.22 -33.03
N TYR A 9 -6.92 6.05 -33.13
CA TYR A 9 -7.21 5.22 -31.98
C TYR A 9 -6.06 4.26 -31.68
N ILE A 10 -5.60 4.29 -30.43
CA ILE A 10 -4.62 3.32 -29.91
C ILE A 10 -5.32 2.47 -28.85
N PRO A 11 -5.29 1.14 -28.94
CA PRO A 11 -5.84 0.27 -27.90
C PRO A 11 -5.22 0.62 -26.53
N PHE A 12 -6.07 0.85 -25.53
CA PHE A 12 -5.62 1.31 -24.21
C PHE A 12 -4.50 0.44 -23.65
N PHE A 13 -4.70 -0.88 -23.68
CA PHE A 13 -3.74 -1.88 -23.17
C PHE A 13 -2.41 -1.92 -23.92
N GLU A 14 -2.35 -1.49 -25.17
CA GLU A 14 -1.11 -1.43 -25.95
C GLU A 14 -0.25 -0.20 -25.59
N ALA A 15 -0.86 0.82 -24.98
CA ALA A 15 -0.19 2.07 -24.64
C ALA A 15 0.15 2.22 -23.15
N LEU A 16 -0.16 1.23 -22.31
CA LEU A 16 0.02 1.34 -20.85
C LEU A 16 1.48 1.24 -20.44
N SER A 17 1.89 2.14 -19.55
CA SER A 17 3.07 1.91 -18.72
C SER A 17 2.81 0.77 -17.72
N THR A 18 3.88 0.19 -17.17
CA THR A 18 3.77 -0.83 -16.13
C THR A 18 2.95 -0.36 -14.92
N GLY A 19 3.17 0.88 -14.46
CA GLY A 19 2.40 1.48 -13.37
C GLY A 19 0.92 1.68 -13.72
N THR A 20 0.61 2.09 -14.95
CA THR A 20 -0.79 2.22 -15.41
C THR A 20 -1.47 0.86 -15.52
N SER A 21 -0.78 -0.17 -16.00
CA SER A 21 -1.28 -1.54 -16.03
C SER A 21 -1.57 -2.08 -14.63
N ALA A 22 -0.66 -1.90 -13.68
CA ALA A 22 -0.85 -2.29 -12.29
C ALA A 22 -2.04 -1.55 -11.65
N LEU A 23 -2.13 -0.24 -11.85
CA LEU A 23 -3.24 0.57 -11.32
C LEU A 23 -4.59 0.16 -11.94
N THR A 24 -4.60 -0.16 -13.23
CA THR A 24 -5.81 -0.65 -13.92
C THR A 24 -6.26 -1.98 -13.32
N LEU A 25 -5.34 -2.90 -13.04
CA LEU A 25 -5.63 -4.16 -12.38
C LEU A 25 -6.21 -3.94 -10.97
N PHE A 26 -5.56 -3.09 -10.16
CA PHE A 26 -6.07 -2.73 -8.83
C PHE A 26 -7.47 -2.12 -8.91
N TYR A 27 -7.72 -1.23 -9.88
CA TYR A 27 -9.02 -0.60 -10.06
C TYR A 27 -10.13 -1.62 -10.35
N PHE A 28 -9.86 -2.63 -11.19
CA PHE A 28 -10.82 -3.71 -11.41
C PHE A 28 -11.10 -4.51 -10.14
N TRP A 29 -10.09 -4.83 -9.35
CA TRP A 29 -10.29 -5.46 -8.04
C TRP A 29 -11.13 -4.57 -7.12
N TYR A 30 -10.82 -3.28 -7.05
CA TYR A 30 -11.55 -2.32 -6.22
C TYR A 30 -13.05 -2.25 -6.58
N LEU A 31 -13.39 -2.23 -7.88
CA LEU A 31 -14.78 -2.32 -8.32
C LEU A 31 -15.43 -3.64 -7.87
N GLN A 32 -14.73 -4.76 -8.04
CA GLN A 32 -15.24 -6.06 -7.62
C GLN A 32 -15.45 -6.13 -6.10
N LEU A 33 -14.59 -5.52 -5.28
CA LEU A 33 -14.78 -5.43 -3.83
C LEU A 33 -16.10 -4.74 -3.46
N SER A 34 -16.56 -3.77 -4.26
CA SER A 34 -17.83 -3.09 -4.00
C SER A 34 -19.07 -3.92 -4.38
N GLU A 35 -18.92 -4.87 -5.30
CA GLU A 35 -20.01 -5.71 -5.82
C GLU A 35 -20.05 -7.11 -5.19
N SER A 36 -19.00 -7.50 -4.48
CA SER A 36 -18.81 -8.86 -3.98
C SER A 36 -18.83 -8.94 -2.45
N ASN A 37 -19.10 -10.12 -1.91
CA ASN A 37 -19.02 -10.40 -0.48
C ASN A 37 -17.59 -10.75 -0.04
N VAL A 38 -16.58 -10.05 -0.56
CA VAL A 38 -15.18 -10.30 -0.16
C VAL A 38 -14.98 -9.72 1.23
N SER A 39 -14.70 -10.58 2.20
CA SER A 39 -14.44 -10.18 3.59
C SER A 39 -12.97 -9.87 3.86
N PHE A 40 -12.06 -10.35 3.00
CA PHE A 40 -10.62 -10.27 3.23
C PHE A 40 -9.83 -10.13 1.92
N LEU A 41 -8.86 -9.22 1.89
CA LEU A 41 -7.97 -8.98 0.75
C LEU A 41 -6.50 -9.11 1.15
N PHE A 42 -5.72 -9.81 0.34
CA PHE A 42 -4.26 -9.87 0.47
C PHE A 42 -3.61 -9.48 -0.85
N ILE A 43 -2.70 -8.52 -0.82
CA ILE A 43 -1.92 -8.11 -1.99
C ILE A 43 -0.44 -8.13 -1.63
N ASP A 44 0.32 -8.96 -2.34
CA ASP A 44 1.76 -9.05 -2.23
C ASP A 44 2.42 -7.96 -3.10
N GLU A 45 3.48 -7.32 -2.60
CA GLU A 45 4.22 -6.23 -3.24
C GLU A 45 3.32 -5.20 -3.92
N PHE A 46 2.29 -4.74 -3.20
CA PHE A 46 1.17 -4.01 -3.80
C PHE A 46 1.58 -2.73 -4.54
N ASP A 47 2.73 -2.15 -4.20
CA ASP A 47 3.23 -0.90 -4.72
C ASP A 47 4.54 -0.98 -5.51
N ALA A 48 4.92 -2.17 -6.00
CA ALA A 48 6.14 -2.40 -6.77
C ALA A 48 6.36 -1.44 -7.96
N PHE A 49 5.28 -0.88 -8.52
CA PHE A 49 5.30 0.05 -9.67
C PHE A 49 4.74 1.44 -9.35
N TYR A 50 4.45 1.74 -8.09
CA TYR A 50 3.82 2.99 -7.70
C TYR A 50 4.81 3.96 -7.07
N HIS A 51 4.56 5.24 -7.31
CA HIS A 51 5.18 6.29 -6.52
C HIS A 51 4.47 6.40 -5.16
N HIS A 52 5.20 6.77 -4.10
CA HIS A 52 4.71 6.76 -2.72
C HIS A 52 3.32 7.39 -2.49
N LYS A 53 3.00 8.49 -3.18
CA LYS A 53 1.68 9.14 -3.09
C LYS A 53 0.54 8.26 -3.59
N LEU A 54 0.78 7.51 -4.67
CA LEU A 54 -0.20 6.57 -5.22
C LEU A 54 -0.35 5.35 -4.30
N SER A 55 0.75 4.84 -3.74
CA SER A 55 0.70 3.79 -2.74
C SER A 55 -0.17 4.19 -1.55
N ALA A 56 0.03 5.40 -1.01
CA ALA A 56 -0.78 5.93 0.09
C ALA A 56 -2.27 6.06 -0.29
N LEU A 57 -2.57 6.58 -1.48
CA LEU A 57 -3.95 6.69 -1.98
C LEU A 57 -4.65 5.33 -2.07
N ILE A 58 -3.94 4.29 -2.50
CA ILE A 58 -4.48 2.92 -2.56
C ILE A 58 -4.84 2.41 -1.16
N VAL A 59 -3.98 2.63 -0.17
CA VAL A 59 -4.26 2.24 1.22
C VAL A 59 -5.49 2.98 1.76
N GLU A 60 -5.62 4.28 1.49
CA GLU A 60 -6.80 5.05 1.88
C GLU A 60 -8.09 4.52 1.22
N LYS A 61 -8.04 4.18 -0.08
CA LYS A 61 -9.20 3.59 -0.76
C LYS A 61 -9.61 2.25 -0.17
N LEU A 62 -8.64 1.41 0.23
CA LEU A 62 -8.92 0.14 0.90
C LEU A 62 -9.47 0.34 2.32
N LYS A 63 -9.06 1.39 3.05
CA LYS A 63 -9.66 1.75 4.34
C LYS A 63 -11.12 2.17 4.18
N GLU A 64 -11.40 2.99 3.17
CA GLU A 64 -12.75 3.47 2.87
C GLU A 64 -13.73 2.35 2.50
N SER A 65 -13.25 1.27 1.87
CA SER A 65 -14.11 0.15 1.48
C SER A 65 -14.57 -0.71 2.67
N GLY A 66 -13.95 -0.56 3.85
CA GLY A 66 -14.30 -1.32 5.05
C GLY A 66 -13.89 -2.79 5.04
N ILE A 67 -13.18 -3.24 4.00
CA ILE A 67 -12.65 -4.60 3.92
C ILE A 67 -11.47 -4.80 4.90
N GLN A 68 -11.33 -6.01 5.44
CA GLN A 68 -10.08 -6.38 6.11
C GLN A 68 -9.01 -6.66 5.06
N PHE A 69 -7.86 -6.00 5.15
CA PHE A 69 -6.79 -6.23 4.17
C PHE A 69 -5.41 -6.39 4.81
N ILE A 70 -4.52 -7.07 4.08
CA ILE A 70 -3.09 -7.14 4.35
C ILE A 70 -2.35 -6.82 3.06
N LEU A 71 -1.35 -5.95 3.16
CA LEU A 71 -0.47 -5.56 2.07
C LEU A 71 0.98 -5.84 2.48
N THR A 72 1.80 -6.32 1.56
CA THR A 72 3.25 -6.42 1.75
C THR A 72 3.97 -5.39 0.88
N THR A 73 5.06 -4.83 1.37
CA THR A 73 5.87 -3.86 0.62
C THR A 73 7.30 -3.78 1.15
N HIS A 74 8.22 -3.38 0.28
CA HIS A 74 9.58 -2.94 0.64
C HIS A 74 9.68 -1.40 0.78
N ASN A 75 8.61 -0.67 0.44
CA ASN A 75 8.58 0.78 0.43
C ASN A 75 8.35 1.35 1.83
N THR A 76 9.41 1.87 2.44
CA THR A 76 9.34 2.48 3.78
C THR A 76 8.58 3.82 3.82
N SER A 77 8.37 4.48 2.68
CA SER A 77 7.72 5.79 2.62
C SER A 77 6.23 5.78 2.98
N ILE A 78 5.60 4.61 2.99
CA ILE A 78 4.21 4.46 3.43
C ILE A 78 4.08 4.14 4.93
N ILE A 79 5.20 4.10 5.67
CA ILE A 79 5.21 3.93 7.12
C ILE A 79 4.96 5.30 7.77
N SER A 80 3.68 5.67 7.88
CA SER A 80 3.25 6.95 8.48
C SER A 80 1.99 6.75 9.33
N ASN A 81 1.94 7.44 10.47
CA ASN A 81 0.75 7.52 11.31
C ASN A 81 -0.46 8.17 10.62
N ASP A 82 -0.22 8.94 9.56
CA ASP A 82 -1.28 9.54 8.76
C ASP A 82 -2.03 8.49 7.91
N ILE A 83 -1.37 7.35 7.64
CA ILE A 83 -1.89 6.32 6.72
C ILE A 83 -2.48 5.16 7.53
N LEU A 84 -1.69 4.52 8.39
CA LEU A 84 -2.13 3.43 9.26
C LEU A 84 -1.65 3.67 10.69
N ARG A 85 -2.36 3.04 11.63
CA ARG A 85 -1.93 3.06 13.03
C ARG A 85 -0.63 2.26 13.21
N PRO A 86 0.22 2.63 14.19
CA PRO A 86 1.49 1.93 14.42
C PRO A 86 1.35 0.44 14.75
N ASP A 87 0.21 0.00 15.29
CA ASP A 87 -0.09 -1.40 15.56
C ASP A 87 -0.48 -2.20 14.30
N CYS A 88 -0.75 -1.53 13.19
CA CYS A 88 -1.07 -2.14 11.89
C CYS A 88 0.16 -2.32 11.00
N TYR A 89 1.31 -1.76 11.37
CA TYR A 89 2.58 -1.99 10.67
C TYR A 89 3.34 -3.14 11.32
N PHE A 90 3.76 -4.10 10.51
CA PHE A 90 4.52 -5.27 10.95
C PHE A 90 5.86 -5.33 10.21
N LEU A 91 6.94 -5.43 10.99
CA LEU A 91 8.26 -5.77 10.46
C LEU A 91 8.41 -7.27 10.44
N MET A 92 8.82 -7.80 9.29
CA MET A 92 9.06 -9.22 9.07
C MET A 92 10.54 -9.44 8.73
N ASN A 93 11.17 -10.36 9.45
CA ASN A 93 12.47 -10.89 9.11
C ASN A 93 12.41 -12.43 9.07
N LYS A 94 13.55 -13.10 8.90
CA LYS A 94 13.60 -14.58 8.80
C LYS A 94 13.11 -15.31 10.05
N GLU A 95 13.08 -14.64 11.19
CA GLU A 95 12.85 -15.27 12.50
C GLU A 95 11.50 -14.88 13.11
N LYS A 96 11.00 -13.68 12.82
CA LYS A 96 9.79 -13.14 13.46
C LYS A 96 9.07 -12.10 12.63
N ILE A 97 7.80 -11.92 13.01
CA ILE A 97 6.93 -10.82 12.59
C ILE A 97 6.53 -10.06 13.85
N LYS A 98 6.77 -8.75 13.88
CA LYS A 98 6.50 -7.92 15.06
C LYS A 98 5.91 -6.57 14.66
N SER A 99 4.86 -6.13 15.35
CA SER A 99 4.26 -4.82 15.10
C SER A 99 5.20 -3.70 15.54
N LEU A 100 5.19 -2.56 14.85
CA LEU A 100 6.03 -1.39 15.20
C LEU A 100 5.76 -0.92 16.64
N SER A 101 4.49 -0.90 17.06
CA SER A 101 4.08 -0.58 18.43
C SER A 101 4.70 -1.47 19.51
N ARG A 102 5.19 -2.66 19.16
CA ARG A 102 5.86 -3.59 20.09
C ARG A 102 7.38 -3.58 19.96
N CYS A 103 7.93 -2.90 18.95
CA CYS A 103 9.37 -2.81 18.72
C CYS A 103 10.04 -1.74 19.59
N THR A 104 9.27 -0.82 20.18
CA THR A 104 9.80 0.22 21.05
C THR A 104 8.93 0.39 22.29
N PRO A 105 9.50 0.70 23.47
CA PRO A 105 8.72 1.08 24.65
C PRO A 105 8.13 2.49 24.54
N LYS A 106 8.57 3.29 23.55
CA LYS A 106 8.04 4.64 23.32
C LYS A 106 6.69 4.56 22.63
N GLU A 107 5.76 5.39 23.08
CA GLU A 107 4.48 5.56 22.39
C GLU A 107 4.71 6.20 21.00
N LEU A 108 4.20 5.56 19.94
CA LEU A 108 4.29 6.04 18.57
C LEU A 108 3.14 7.02 18.28
N ARG A 109 3.36 8.28 18.66
CA ARG A 109 2.40 9.38 18.46
C ARG A 109 2.46 9.94 17.04
N GLU A 110 1.37 10.55 16.60
CA GLU A 110 1.18 11.13 15.26
C GLU A 110 2.32 12.08 14.85
N ALA A 111 2.82 12.92 15.77
CA ALA A 111 3.92 13.85 15.50
C ALA A 111 5.29 13.19 15.19
N HIS A 112 5.44 11.89 15.42
CA HIS A 112 6.68 11.19 15.13
C HIS A 112 6.75 10.79 13.65
N ASN A 113 7.84 11.14 12.99
CA ASN A 113 8.16 10.61 11.67
C ASN A 113 8.66 9.15 11.81
N ILE A 114 7.74 8.20 11.71
CA ILE A 114 8.02 6.77 11.91
C ILE A 114 8.98 6.24 10.84
N GLU A 115 8.85 6.64 9.58
CA GLU A 115 9.81 6.27 8.53
C GLU A 115 11.25 6.63 8.92
N LYS A 116 11.47 7.83 9.45
CA LYS A 116 12.79 8.27 9.91
C LYS A 116 13.28 7.46 11.10
N MET A 117 12.40 7.13 12.06
CA MET A 117 12.73 6.26 13.19
C MET A 117 13.14 4.86 12.72
N TYR A 118 12.41 4.31 11.74
CA TYR A 118 12.72 3.03 11.12
C TYR A 118 14.10 3.04 10.45
N LYS A 119 14.37 4.04 9.60
CA LYS A 119 15.68 4.20 8.94
C LYS A 119 16.83 4.42 9.93
N ALA A 120 16.55 4.91 11.12
CA ALA A 120 17.51 5.10 12.20
C ALA A 120 17.72 3.86 13.09
N GLY A 121 17.10 2.71 12.78
CA GLY A 121 17.24 1.48 13.56
C GLY A 121 16.42 1.46 14.86
N THR A 122 15.46 2.37 15.05
CA THR A 122 14.67 2.45 16.30
C THR A 122 13.82 1.20 16.54
N PHE A 123 13.48 0.50 15.46
CA PHE A 123 12.66 -0.71 15.50
C PHE A 123 13.45 -1.96 15.17
N ASP A 124 14.79 -1.89 15.19
CA ASP A 124 15.62 -3.07 14.94
C ASP A 124 15.24 -4.14 15.95
N VAL A 125 14.76 -5.24 15.38
CA VAL A 125 14.32 -6.40 16.12
C VAL A 125 15.50 -7.35 16.10
N GLU A 126 16.47 -7.16 17.00
CA GLU A 126 17.45 -8.21 17.35
C GLU A 126 16.72 -9.50 17.62
#